data_AF-A0A355XQI4-F1
#
_entry.id   AF-A0A355XQI4-F1
#
_cell.length_a   1.000
_cell.length_b   1.000
_cell.length_c   1.000
_cell.angle_alpha   90.00
_cell.angle_beta   90.00
_cell.angle_gamma   90.00
#
_symmetry.space_group_name_H-M   'P 1'
#
loop_
_entity.id
_entity.type
_entity.pdbx_description
1 polymer ?
#
loop_
_entity_poly.entity_id
_entity_poly.type
_entity_poly.pdbx_seq_one_letter_code
_entity_poly.pdbx_strand_id
1 'polypeptide(L)'
;VYGQYFLDHFQQGYDYFKDAADETAPWVFRDKILLKDIQEIRNNLMETQTTLSLLKATDLDFPFHALVLKTAHIPMVLHQFQSQVHVHSVFKTIHLEYLSDNDINTIEDVRKLTEKL
;
A
#
# COMPACT_ATOMS: atom_id res chain seq x y z
N VAL A 1 -11.71 -4.92 14.55
CA VAL A 1 -10.38 -5.31 15.06
C VAL A 1 -9.27 -4.81 14.13
N TYR A 2 -9.14 -5.30 12.89
CA TYR A 2 -8.05 -4.84 11.98
C TYR A 2 -8.10 -3.35 11.60
N GLY A 3 -9.27 -2.81 11.24
CA GLY A 3 -9.37 -1.39 10.89
C GLY A 3 -8.97 -0.45 12.03
N GLN A 4 -9.21 -0.85 13.28
CA GLN A 4 -8.73 -0.11 14.45
C GLN A 4 -7.21 -0.19 14.57
N TYR A 5 -6.64 -1.39 14.42
CA TYR A 5 -5.18 -1.57 14.41
C TYR A 5 -4.50 -0.70 13.34
N PHE A 6 -5.07 -0.65 12.13
CA PHE A 6 -4.57 0.22 11.07
C PHE A 6 -4.64 1.70 11.48
N LEU A 7 -5.76 2.15 12.06
CA LEU A 7 -5.89 3.52 12.56
C LEU A 7 -4.87 3.84 13.65
N ASP A 8 -4.66 2.95 14.60
CA ASP A 8 -3.69 3.15 15.68
C ASP A 8 -2.27 3.30 15.12
N HIS A 9 -1.91 2.49 14.12
CA HIS A 9 -0.62 2.56 13.46
C HIS A 9 -0.47 3.83 12.60
N PHE A 10 -1.54 4.22 11.92
CA PHE A 10 -1.58 5.48 11.16
C PHE A 10 -1.44 6.68 12.10
N GLN A 11 -2.13 6.67 13.24
CA GLN A 11 -2.05 7.72 14.24
C GLN A 11 -0.63 7.85 14.79
N GLN A 12 0.05 6.74 15.11
CA GLN A 12 1.45 6.78 15.56
C GLN A 12 2.38 7.45 14.53
N GLY A 13 2.21 7.13 13.25
CA GLY A 13 2.98 7.78 12.18
C GLY A 13 2.63 9.27 12.04
N TYR A 14 1.38 9.64 12.27
CA TYR A 14 0.92 11.03 12.19
C TYR A 14 1.39 11.87 13.38
N ASP A 15 1.39 11.28 14.59
CA ASP A 15 1.93 11.89 15.81
C ASP A 15 3.43 12.13 15.67
N TYR A 16 4.17 11.21 15.03
CA TYR A 16 5.58 11.44 14.72
C TYR A 16 5.81 12.69 13.87
N PHE A 17 4.97 12.94 12.85
CA PHE A 17 5.06 14.18 12.07
C PHE A 17 4.74 15.42 12.91
N LYS A 18 3.82 15.29 13.87
CA LYS A 18 3.44 16.37 14.78
C LYS A 18 4.58 16.74 15.73
N ASP A 19 5.23 15.73 16.29
CA ASP A 19 6.35 15.90 17.22
C ASP A 19 7.63 16.39 16.51
N ALA A 20 7.81 16.01 15.25
CA ALA A 20 8.95 16.44 14.43
C ALA A 20 8.70 17.76 13.68
N ALA A 21 7.51 18.35 13.79
CA ALA A 21 7.17 19.59 13.09
C ALA A 21 7.97 20.77 13.67
N ASP A 22 8.64 21.51 12.78
CA ASP A 22 9.27 22.78 13.12
C ASP A 22 8.18 23.86 13.32
N GLU A 23 8.43 24.87 14.16
CA GLU A 23 7.52 26.00 14.37
C GLU A 23 7.23 26.78 13.08
N THR A 24 8.13 26.71 12.10
CA THR A 24 7.99 27.32 10.78
C THR A 24 7.18 26.49 9.79
N ALA A 25 6.86 25.24 10.11
CA ALA A 25 6.07 24.36 9.25
C ALA A 25 4.60 24.80 9.27
N PRO A 26 3.96 25.02 8.11
CA PRO A 26 2.57 25.47 8.04
C PRO A 26 1.55 24.34 8.26
N TRP A 27 1.95 23.22 8.88
CA TRP A 27 1.14 22.00 8.90
C TRP A 27 -0.01 22.07 9.90
N VAL A 28 -1.17 21.56 9.48
CA VAL A 28 -2.36 21.46 10.32
C VAL A 28 -2.63 20.00 10.66
N PHE A 29 -2.68 19.72 11.97
CA PHE A 29 -2.93 18.38 12.48
C PHE A 29 -4.40 18.19 12.85
N ARG A 30 -4.99 17.09 12.39
CA ARG A 30 -6.38 16.71 12.70
C ARG A 30 -6.43 16.02 14.06
N ASP A 31 -7.41 16.39 14.90
CA ASP A 31 -7.59 15.78 16.22
C ASP A 31 -8.11 14.34 16.17
N LYS A 32 -8.88 14.01 15.12
CA LYS A 32 -9.46 12.68 14.94
C LYS A 32 -9.32 12.23 13.49
N ILE A 33 -8.69 11.08 13.31
CA ILE A 33 -8.51 10.44 12.01
C ILE A 33 -9.55 9.32 11.86
N LEU A 34 -10.30 9.34 10.76
CA LEU A 34 -11.24 8.27 10.41
C LEU A 34 -10.74 7.50 9.19
N LEU A 35 -11.06 6.20 9.13
CA LEU A 35 -10.75 5.35 7.97
C LEU A 35 -11.34 5.91 6.67
N LYS A 36 -12.52 6.55 6.75
CA LYS A 36 -13.18 7.17 5.60
C LYS A 36 -12.33 8.29 5.02
N ASP A 37 -11.73 9.13 5.87
CA ASP A 37 -10.93 10.28 5.43
C ASP A 37 -9.66 9.81 4.72
N ILE A 38 -9.04 8.74 5.24
CA ILE A 38 -7.87 8.09 4.61
C ILE A 38 -8.26 7.50 3.26
N GLN A 39 -9.39 6.81 3.16
CA GLN A 39 -9.88 6.23 1.91
C GLN A 39 -10.17 7.29 0.85
N GLU A 40 -10.83 8.39 1.24
CA GLU A 40 -11.16 9.48 0.33
C GLU A 40 -9.89 10.11 -0.25
N ILE A 41 -8.91 10.40 0.60
CA ILE A 41 -7.63 10.96 0.16
C ILE A 41 -6.85 9.96 -0.70
N ARG A 42 -6.86 8.65 -0.38
CA ARG A 42 -6.24 7.62 -1.25
C ARG A 42 -6.85 7.63 -2.65
N ASN A 43 -8.17 7.68 -2.75
CA ASN A 43 -8.87 7.70 -4.04
C ASN A 43 -8.49 8.94 -4.84
N ASN A 44 -8.55 10.12 -4.21
CA ASN A 44 -8.19 11.39 -4.85
C ASN A 44 -6.75 11.37 -5.36
N LEU A 45 -5.79 10.93 -4.53
CA LEU A 45 -4.37 10.87 -4.91
C LEU A 45 -4.08 9.85 -6.02
N MET A 46 -4.86 8.76 -6.07
CA MET A 46 -4.76 7.77 -7.14
C MET A 46 -5.33 8.32 -8.46
N GLU A 47 -6.47 9.00 -8.41
CA GLU A 47 -7.09 9.66 -9.57
C GLU A 47 -6.17 10.75 -10.16
N THR A 48 -5.53 11.53 -9.29
CA THR A 48 -4.59 12.59 -9.71
C THR A 48 -3.17 12.08 -9.97
N GLN A 49 -2.92 10.76 -9.86
CA GLN A 49 -1.60 10.13 -10.00
C GLN A 49 -0.51 10.83 -9.17
N THR A 50 -0.88 11.36 -8.01
CA THR A 50 0.02 12.14 -7.16
C THR A 50 1.00 11.22 -6.44
N THR A 51 2.28 11.54 -6.57
CA THR A 51 3.38 10.84 -5.90
C THR A 51 3.94 11.70 -4.77
N LEU A 52 4.74 11.09 -3.90
CA LEU A 52 5.38 11.80 -2.77
C LEU A 52 6.24 12.99 -3.24
N SER A 53 6.87 12.89 -4.41
CA SER A 53 7.69 13.97 -4.99
C SER A 53 6.86 15.15 -5.51
N LEU A 54 5.56 14.96 -5.73
CA LEU A 54 4.65 16.01 -6.20
C LEU A 54 3.95 16.74 -5.04
N LEU A 55 4.03 16.22 -3.82
CA LEU A 55 3.51 16.89 -2.63
C LEU A 55 4.39 18.07 -2.25
N LYS A 56 3.78 19.22 -2.00
CA LYS A 56 4.50 20.40 -1.52
C LYS A 56 4.57 20.36 0.00
N ALA A 57 5.78 20.41 0.55
CA ALA A 57 6.00 20.45 2.00
C ALA A 57 5.36 21.69 2.67
N THR A 58 5.01 22.72 1.90
CA THR A 58 4.34 23.94 2.36
C THR A 58 2.82 23.80 2.45
N ASP A 59 2.23 22.71 1.97
CA ASP A 59 0.78 22.52 2.04
C ASP A 59 0.36 22.16 3.49
N LEU A 60 -0.78 22.72 3.93
CA LEU A 60 -1.29 22.53 5.29
C LEU A 60 -1.49 21.04 5.63
N ASP A 61 -2.03 20.27 4.68
CA ASP A 61 -2.33 18.83 4.83
C ASP A 61 -1.15 17.93 4.43
N PHE A 62 0.05 18.49 4.17
CA PHE A 62 1.20 17.72 3.70
C PHE A 62 1.48 16.45 4.53
N PRO A 63 1.53 16.49 5.88
CA PRO A 63 1.81 15.29 6.67
C PRO A 63 0.77 14.20 6.47
N PHE A 64 -0.51 14.58 6.35
CA PHE A 64 -1.59 13.63 6.16
C PHE A 64 -1.46 12.97 4.78
N HIS A 65 -1.31 13.76 3.73
CA HIS A 65 -1.17 13.24 2.36
C HIS A 65 0.09 12.38 2.19
N ALA A 66 1.21 12.79 2.78
CA ALA A 66 2.46 12.03 2.74
C ALA A 66 2.29 10.66 3.42
N LEU A 67 1.64 10.62 4.58
CA LEU A 67 1.39 9.37 5.30
C LEU A 67 0.37 8.47 4.57
N VAL A 68 -0.67 9.06 3.96
CA VAL A 68 -1.60 8.33 3.12
C VAL A 68 -0.88 7.65 1.95
N LEU A 69 0.01 8.36 1.24
CA LEU A 69 0.80 7.76 0.15
C LEU A 69 1.74 6.67 0.66
N LYS A 70 2.45 6.91 1.77
CA LYS A 70 3.36 5.92 2.36
C LYS A 70 2.64 4.64 2.75
N THR A 71 1.42 4.74 3.26
CA THR A 71 0.62 3.59 3.69
C THR A 71 -0.28 3.02 2.59
N ALA A 72 -0.31 3.58 1.38
CA ALA A 72 -1.25 3.20 0.33
C ALA A 72 -1.25 1.69 -0.02
N HIS A 73 -0.10 1.04 0.11
CA HIS A 73 0.08 -0.39 -0.12
C HIS A 73 -0.47 -1.27 1.01
N ILE A 74 -0.76 -0.71 2.18
CA ILE A 74 -1.31 -1.41 3.34
C ILE A 74 -2.85 -1.36 3.23
N PRO A 75 -3.52 -2.52 3.16
CA PRO A 75 -4.98 -2.59 3.18
C PRO A 75 -5.55 -1.97 4.46
N MET A 76 -6.72 -1.35 4.38
CA MET A 76 -7.37 -0.76 5.57
C MET A 76 -8.36 -1.71 6.25
N VAL A 77 -8.74 -2.78 5.57
CA VAL A 77 -9.67 -3.81 6.04
C VAL A 77 -9.20 -5.21 5.63
N LEU A 78 -9.46 -6.20 6.50
CA LEU A 78 -8.91 -7.55 6.34
C LEU A 78 -9.34 -8.25 5.04
N HIS A 79 -10.57 -8.02 4.57
CA HIS A 79 -11.06 -8.66 3.35
C HIS A 79 -10.31 -8.19 2.09
N GLN A 80 -9.77 -6.96 2.08
CA GLN A 80 -8.91 -6.46 0.99
C GLN A 80 -7.55 -7.17 0.99
N PHE A 81 -7.03 -7.55 2.16
CA PHE A 81 -5.82 -8.36 2.24
C PHE A 81 -6.09 -9.79 1.74
N GLN A 82 -7.19 -10.40 2.17
CA GLN A 82 -7.60 -11.74 1.74
C GLN A 82 -7.82 -11.81 0.23
N SER A 83 -8.45 -10.80 -0.37
CA SER A 83 -8.66 -10.76 -1.82
C SER A 83 -7.34 -10.68 -2.59
N GLN A 84 -6.38 -9.87 -2.13
CA GLN A 84 -5.06 -9.79 -2.76
C GLN A 84 -4.27 -11.10 -2.65
N VAL A 85 -4.33 -11.78 -1.49
CA VAL A 85 -3.70 -13.09 -1.29
C VAL A 85 -4.36 -14.14 -2.20
N HIS A 86 -5.69 -14.13 -2.29
CA HIS A 86 -6.41 -15.03 -3.18
C HIS A 86 -6.02 -14.82 -4.65
N VAL A 87 -5.99 -13.56 -5.11
CA VAL A 87 -5.56 -13.20 -6.47
C VAL A 87 -4.13 -13.68 -6.74
N HIS A 88 -3.17 -13.42 -5.84
CA HIS A 88 -1.79 -13.91 -6.01
C HIS A 88 -1.69 -15.43 -6.00
N SER A 89 -2.47 -16.11 -5.16
CA SER A 89 -2.52 -17.57 -5.13
C SER A 89 -3.05 -18.11 -6.45
N VAL A 90 -4.14 -17.55 -6.97
CA VAL A 90 -4.73 -17.94 -8.25
C VAL A 90 -3.74 -17.72 -9.40
N PHE A 91 -3.06 -16.57 -9.45
CA PHE A 91 -2.04 -16.32 -10.48
C PHE A 91 -0.87 -17.30 -10.42
N LYS A 92 -0.38 -17.63 -9.21
CA LYS A 92 0.64 -18.67 -9.03
C LYS A 92 0.12 -20.03 -9.47
N THR A 93 -1.11 -20.40 -9.10
CA THR A 93 -1.71 -21.68 -9.50
C THR A 93 -1.86 -21.77 -11.02
N ILE A 94 -2.32 -20.71 -11.71
CA ILE A 94 -2.42 -20.69 -13.18
C ILE A 94 -1.04 -20.84 -13.83
N HIS A 95 -0.01 -20.18 -13.30
CA HIS A 95 1.36 -20.38 -13.79
C HIS A 95 1.87 -21.80 -13.54
N LEU A 96 1.45 -22.44 -12.45
CA LEU A 96 1.83 -23.81 -12.12
C LEU A 96 1.00 -24.86 -12.89
N GLU A 97 -0.25 -24.57 -13.29
CA GLU A 97 -1.03 -25.39 -14.23
C GLU A 97 -0.33 -25.45 -15.60
N TYR A 98 0.34 -24.37 -16.03
CA TYR A 98 1.17 -24.45 -17.24
C TYR A 98 2.38 -25.41 -17.08
N LEU A 99 2.82 -25.63 -15.84
CA LEU A 99 3.86 -26.61 -15.52
C LEU A 99 3.29 -28.02 -15.28
N SER A 100 1.99 -28.20 -15.06
CA SER A 100 1.43 -29.53 -14.82
C SER A 100 1.50 -30.45 -16.03
N ASP A 101 1.56 -29.87 -17.24
CA ASP A 101 1.76 -30.61 -18.49
C ASP A 101 3.24 -30.88 -18.80
N ASN A 102 4.16 -30.36 -17.99
CA ASN A 102 5.60 -30.52 -18.18
C ASN A 102 6.22 -31.33 -17.03
N ASP A 103 6.75 -32.51 -17.35
CA ASP A 103 7.44 -33.38 -16.40
C ASP A 103 8.81 -32.78 -16.00
N ILE A 104 8.85 -32.01 -14.92
CA ILE A 104 10.09 -31.40 -14.40
C ILE A 104 10.76 -32.39 -13.45
N ASN A 105 11.77 -33.10 -13.96
CA ASN A 105 12.52 -34.07 -13.16
C ASN A 105 13.93 -33.59 -12.83
N THR A 106 14.47 -32.62 -13.59
CA THR A 106 15.82 -32.10 -13.40
C THR A 106 15.89 -30.57 -13.50
N ILE A 107 16.96 -29.98 -12.95
CA ILE A 107 17.24 -28.53 -13.05
C ILE A 107 17.39 -28.08 -14.52
N GLU A 108 17.85 -28.96 -15.40
CA GLU A 108 18.01 -28.64 -16.82
C GLU A 108 16.67 -28.49 -17.54
N ASP A 109 15.62 -29.17 -17.06
CA ASP A 109 14.26 -29.05 -17.60
C ASP A 109 13.66 -27.68 -17.27
N VAL A 110 13.95 -27.16 -16.07
CA VAL A 110 13.58 -25.80 -15.66
C VAL A 110 14.24 -24.74 -16.56
N ARG A 111 15.52 -24.95 -16.91
CA ARG A 111 16.29 -24.05 -17.78
C ARG A 111 15.72 -23.99 -19.20
N LYS A 112 15.36 -25.14 -19.77
CA LYS A 112 14.72 -25.23 -21.10
C LYS A 112 13.32 -24.62 -21.14
N LEU A 113 12.58 -24.64 -20.02
CA LEU A 113 11.29 -23.97 -19.90
C LEU A 113 11.45 -22.43 -19.88
N THR A 114 12.52 -21.92 -19.27
CA THR A 114 12.80 -20.47 -19.26
C THR A 114 13.28 -19.95 -20.61
N GLU A 115 13.92 -20.78 -21.43
CA GLU A 115 14.33 -20.44 -22.81
C GLU A 115 13.17 -20.47 -23.83
N LYS A 116 12.02 -21.07 -23.47
CA LYS A 116 10.81 -21.17 -24.32
C LYS A 116 9.76 -20.09 -24.05
N LEU A 117 9.87 -19.39 -22.92
CA LEU A 117 9.05 -18.23 -22.54
C LEU A 117 9.57 -16.96 -23.21
#